data_AF-A0A2V8V049-F1
#
_entry.id   AF-A0A2V8V049-F1
#
_cell.length_a   1.000
_cell.length_b   1.000
_cell.length_c   1.000
_cell.angle_alpha   90.00
_cell.angle_beta   90.00
_cell.angle_gamma   90.00
#
_symmetry.space_group_name_H-M   'P 1'
#
loop_
_entity.id
_entity.type
_entity.pdbx_description
1 polymer ?
#
loop_
_entity_poly.entity_id
_entity_poly.type
_entity_poly.pdbx_seq_one_letter_code
_entity_poly.pdbx_strand_id
1 'polypeptide(L)'
;MREPAHIRFRALSLVWLAFLAGCGIPGSQKNLPRVIVLGVDGMDPQFVQQHWSALPHLDRLRRQGSFKPLQTSTPPQSPVAWSTFITGMDPDGHGIYDFVHRDPKTYLPFSSMSKTEEPRHTLSLGPYLFPLSKGQVIALRRGKAFWQILAAHNIPVTMIRMPTNYPPLEAGKAIAGMGTPDLRGTFGTFTFYTDDPEEISRNVSGGRIVKVPMFQNRAVLQVEGPVNSLRKDHRSSSVGLTVDVDPHDPAARLAIGDSLAIVRQGEWSGWLRAEFPLIPGLASATGMFRVYAKQLHPRFELYTSPVNIDPEVPELPISAPSGYSREIARTTGPFYTQGIAEDTAAMRQGVFSLADYLAQSRLVFEDEHKLLRYSLANFREGLLFVYFSSIDQNSHMLWAKHVPELLETYRAVDAAIGDVMESAHGAELIVMSDHGFTTFDRAFNLNTWLWKNGYLALDGGPGEDDVPFPSG
;
A
#
# COMPACT_ATOMS: atom_id res chain seq x y z
N MET A 1 31.65 -62.55 -21.29
CA MET A 1 32.95 -62.49 -20.58
C MET A 1 32.80 -61.41 -19.51
N ARG A 2 32.29 -61.80 -18.34
CA ARG A 2 33.04 -62.08 -17.09
C ARG A 2 33.41 -60.80 -16.33
N GLU A 3 32.68 -60.56 -15.24
CA GLU A 3 33.10 -59.78 -14.07
C GLU A 3 34.48 -60.22 -13.55
N PRO A 4 35.09 -59.42 -12.65
CA PRO A 4 35.13 -59.92 -11.28
C PRO A 4 34.95 -58.86 -10.17
N ALA A 5 34.11 -59.25 -9.20
CA ALA A 5 34.36 -59.44 -7.77
C ALA A 5 34.83 -58.29 -6.85
N HIS A 6 33.97 -58.07 -5.86
CA HIS A 6 34.13 -57.39 -4.58
C HIS A 6 35.35 -57.82 -3.75
N ILE A 7 35.97 -56.85 -3.05
CA ILE A 7 36.65 -57.08 -1.77
C ILE A 7 36.13 -56.06 -0.75
N ARG A 8 35.56 -56.57 0.34
CA ARG A 8 35.11 -55.83 1.52
C ARG A 8 36.30 -55.59 2.45
N PHE A 9 36.48 -54.36 2.92
CA PHE A 9 37.22 -54.10 4.16
C PHE A 9 36.27 -53.53 5.21
N ARG A 10 36.06 -54.32 6.27
CA ARG A 10 35.51 -53.88 7.55
C ARG A 10 36.60 -53.08 8.26
N ALA A 11 36.31 -51.86 8.68
CA ALA A 11 37.08 -51.15 9.69
C ALA A 11 36.12 -50.54 10.71
N LEU A 12 36.48 -50.71 11.97
CA LEU A 12 35.66 -50.64 13.16
C LEU A 12 34.97 -49.30 13.39
N SER A 13 33.72 -49.38 13.82
CA SER A 13 33.00 -48.32 14.52
C SER A 13 33.68 -48.05 15.87
N LEU A 14 34.32 -46.88 16.01
CA LEU A 14 34.73 -46.33 17.30
C LEU A 14 33.74 -45.24 17.68
N VAL A 15 32.73 -45.64 18.45
CA VAL A 15 31.81 -44.74 19.15
C VAL A 15 32.59 -44.05 20.26
N TRP A 16 32.89 -42.77 20.10
CA TRP A 16 33.34 -41.91 21.20
C TRP A 16 32.11 -41.37 21.94
N LEU A 17 31.72 -42.07 23.02
CA LEU A 17 30.83 -41.53 24.04
C LEU A 17 31.65 -40.62 24.96
N ALA A 18 31.72 -39.33 24.64
CA ALA A 18 32.22 -38.33 25.58
C ALA A 18 31.09 -37.95 26.55
N PHE A 19 31.17 -38.48 27.77
CA PHE A 19 30.44 -37.97 28.93
C PHE A 19 30.87 -36.52 29.20
N LEU A 20 30.03 -35.56 28.84
CA LEU A 20 30.04 -34.24 29.46
C LEU A 20 28.78 -34.12 30.32
N ALA A 21 28.91 -34.60 31.56
CA ALA A 21 28.14 -34.09 32.68
C ALA A 21 28.57 -32.64 32.93
N GLY A 22 28.04 -31.72 32.13
CA GLY A 22 28.15 -30.28 32.33
C GLY A 22 26.86 -29.78 32.95
N CYS A 23 26.98 -29.17 34.13
CA CYS A 23 25.90 -28.61 34.94
C CYS A 23 24.80 -27.95 34.10
N GLY A 24 23.57 -28.45 34.24
CA GLY A 24 22.37 -27.73 33.80
C GLY A 24 22.29 -26.41 34.55
N ILE A 25 22.69 -25.33 33.89
CA ILE A 25 22.16 -24.01 34.21
C ILE A 25 20.76 -24.03 33.60
N PRO A 26 19.68 -23.91 34.39
CA PRO A 26 18.39 -23.53 33.83
C PRO A 26 18.53 -22.08 33.39
N GLY A 27 19.12 -21.88 32.22
CA GLY A 27 18.98 -20.64 31.49
C GLY A 27 17.52 -20.56 31.08
N SER A 28 16.67 -20.03 31.96
CA SER A 28 15.50 -19.31 31.51
C SER A 28 16.03 -18.32 30.46
N GLN A 29 15.88 -18.63 29.18
CA GLN A 29 15.84 -17.58 28.18
C GLN A 29 14.70 -16.70 28.64
N LYS A 30 15.03 -15.59 29.31
CA LYS A 30 14.04 -14.57 29.60
C LYS A 30 13.59 -14.09 28.23
N ASN A 31 12.34 -14.39 27.88
CA ASN A 31 11.71 -13.82 26.69
C ASN A 31 11.99 -12.32 26.69
N LEU A 32 12.43 -11.78 25.56
CA LEU A 32 12.69 -10.35 25.46
C LEU A 32 11.39 -9.57 25.76
N PRO A 33 11.48 -8.36 26.32
CA PRO A 33 10.31 -7.50 26.49
C PRO A 33 9.53 -7.39 25.18
N ARG A 34 8.20 -7.39 25.29
CA ARG A 34 7.31 -7.16 24.15
C ARG A 34 6.95 -5.68 24.11
N VAL A 35 7.21 -5.05 22.97
CA VAL A 35 6.79 -3.68 22.68
C VAL A 35 5.93 -3.70 21.43
N ILE A 36 4.74 -3.10 21.52
CA ILE A 36 3.83 -2.92 20.40
C ILE A 36 3.65 -1.43 20.17
N VAL A 37 3.87 -1.00 18.93
CA VAL A 37 3.63 0.37 18.49
C VAL A 37 2.53 0.36 17.43
N LEU A 38 1.45 1.08 17.70
CA LEU A 38 0.39 1.35 16.73
C LEU A 38 0.59 2.77 16.21
N GLY A 39 1.03 2.88 14.96
CA GLY A 39 1.11 4.14 14.23
C GLY A 39 -0.24 4.43 13.58
N VAL A 40 -0.92 5.48 14.00
CA VAL A 40 -2.22 5.87 13.47
C VAL A 40 -2.04 7.19 12.73
N ASP A 41 -2.03 7.14 11.40
CA ASP A 41 -1.78 8.32 10.57
C ASP A 41 -2.88 9.37 10.77
N GLY A 42 -2.48 10.62 10.94
CA GLY A 42 -3.42 11.75 10.99
C GLY A 42 -4.39 11.77 12.17
N MET A 43 -4.15 11.00 13.23
CA MET A 43 -5.01 10.98 14.43
C MET A 43 -4.87 12.25 15.26
N ASP A 44 -5.79 13.18 15.05
CA ASP A 44 -5.76 14.49 15.67
C ASP A 44 -6.01 14.43 17.20
N PRO A 45 -5.11 14.95 18.04
CA PRO A 45 -5.23 14.85 19.49
C PRO A 45 -6.38 15.69 20.06
N GLN A 46 -6.84 16.75 19.39
CA GLN A 46 -7.97 17.55 19.86
C GLN A 46 -9.29 16.82 19.57
N PHE A 47 -9.41 16.19 18.40
CA PHE A 47 -10.56 15.36 18.06
C PHE A 47 -10.71 14.21 19.06
N VAL A 48 -9.63 13.49 19.38
CA VAL A 48 -9.66 12.42 20.39
C VAL A 48 -10.12 12.98 21.76
N GLN A 49 -9.59 14.13 22.19
CA GLN A 49 -9.95 14.74 23.48
C GLN A 49 -11.42 15.11 23.59
N GLN A 50 -12.04 15.53 22.48
CA GLN A 50 -13.47 15.86 22.44
C GLN A 50 -14.37 14.62 22.47
N HIS A 51 -13.84 13.44 22.16
CA HIS A 51 -14.61 12.22 21.93
C HIS A 51 -14.25 11.05 22.85
N TRP A 52 -13.64 11.29 24.02
CA TRP A 52 -13.27 10.21 24.96
C TRP A 52 -14.41 9.24 25.30
N SER A 53 -15.65 9.73 25.42
CA SER A 53 -16.82 8.89 25.71
C SER A 53 -17.17 7.91 24.58
N ALA A 54 -16.75 8.20 23.36
CA ALA A 54 -16.93 7.36 22.18
C ALA A 54 -15.72 6.47 21.88
N LEU A 55 -14.61 6.64 22.60
CA LEU A 55 -13.33 5.95 22.38
C LEU A 55 -12.85 5.27 23.68
N PRO A 56 -13.59 4.25 24.16
CA PRO A 56 -13.38 3.66 25.48
C PRO A 56 -12.00 2.99 25.64
N HIS A 57 -11.39 2.46 24.57
CA HIS A 57 -10.11 1.77 24.69
C HIS A 57 -8.95 2.76 24.81
N LEU A 58 -8.94 3.82 24.01
CA LEU A 58 -8.02 4.95 24.13
C LEU A 58 -8.21 5.68 25.47
N ASP A 59 -9.44 5.89 25.93
CA ASP A 59 -9.73 6.47 27.25
C ASP A 59 -9.21 5.59 28.40
N ARG A 60 -9.31 4.26 28.27
CA ARG A 60 -8.70 3.32 29.21
C ARG A 60 -7.18 3.38 29.16
N LEU A 61 -6.59 3.37 27.96
CA LEU A 61 -5.14 3.40 27.74
C LEU A 61 -4.51 4.66 28.35
N ARG A 62 -5.07 5.85 28.12
CA ARG A 62 -4.55 7.09 28.71
C ARG A 62 -4.63 7.13 30.23
N ARG A 63 -5.64 6.48 30.84
CA ARG A 63 -5.83 6.44 32.31
C ARG A 63 -4.86 5.47 32.97
N GLN A 64 -4.47 4.42 32.26
CA GLN A 64 -3.50 3.42 32.73
C GLN A 64 -2.05 3.82 32.44
N GLY A 65 -1.81 4.65 31.41
CA GLY A 65 -0.49 5.10 30.99
C GLY A 65 -0.38 6.62 30.96
N SER A 66 0.12 7.16 29.84
CA SER A 66 0.28 8.59 29.62
C SER A 66 -0.25 9.02 28.26
N PHE A 67 -0.75 10.25 28.19
CA PHE A 67 -1.18 10.88 26.94
C PHE A 67 -0.56 12.28 26.87
N LYS A 68 0.24 12.52 25.84
CA LYS A 68 1.00 13.77 25.67
C LYS A 68 0.98 14.21 24.21
N PRO A 69 0.73 15.49 23.92
CA PRO A 69 0.97 16.05 22.60
C PRO A 69 2.46 15.93 22.22
N LEU A 70 2.74 15.56 20.98
CA LEU A 70 4.07 15.55 20.39
C LEU A 70 4.13 16.57 19.26
N GLN A 71 5.27 17.24 19.11
CA GLN A 71 5.50 18.13 17.98
C GLN A 71 5.79 17.30 16.73
N THR A 72 5.09 17.61 15.63
CA THR A 72 5.29 16.97 14.32
C THR A 72 6.51 17.57 13.58
N SER A 73 6.90 16.97 12.46
CA SER A 73 7.99 17.45 11.60
C SER A 73 7.62 18.77 10.88
N THR A 74 8.63 19.45 10.34
CA THR A 74 8.42 20.56 9.39
C THR A 74 9.04 20.19 8.03
N PRO A 75 8.24 20.01 6.96
CA PRO A 75 6.78 20.15 6.91
C PRO A 75 6.03 18.98 7.59
N PRO A 76 4.79 19.20 8.05
CA PRO A 76 3.97 18.20 8.74
C PRO A 76 3.26 17.28 7.74
N GLN A 77 4.03 16.57 6.92
CA GLN A 77 3.50 15.58 5.97
C GLN A 77 3.87 14.17 6.42
N SER A 78 2.99 13.20 6.21
CA SER A 78 3.22 11.80 6.62
C SER A 78 4.58 11.22 6.20
N PRO A 79 5.02 11.28 4.92
CA PRO A 79 6.31 10.71 4.54
C PRO A 79 7.49 11.38 5.25
N VAL A 80 7.35 12.64 5.65
CA VAL A 80 8.37 13.41 6.38
C VAL A 80 8.37 13.00 7.84
N ALA A 81 7.23 13.07 8.51
CA ALA A 81 7.08 12.75 9.93
C ALA A 81 7.44 11.29 10.23
N TRP A 82 6.99 10.35 9.41
CA TRP A 82 7.36 8.94 9.55
C TRP A 82 8.85 8.72 9.28
N SER A 83 9.48 9.43 8.34
CA SER A 83 10.93 9.34 8.13
C SER A 83 11.73 9.87 9.32
N THR A 84 11.26 10.94 9.98
CA THR A 84 11.80 11.42 11.25
C THR A 84 11.65 10.36 12.35
N PHE A 85 10.48 9.74 12.49
CA PHE A 85 10.25 8.65 13.44
C PHE A 85 11.21 7.47 13.22
N ILE A 86 11.39 7.07 11.96
CA ILE A 86 12.23 5.93 11.58
C ILE A 86 13.70 6.16 11.94
N THR A 87 14.21 7.38 11.73
CA THR A 87 15.64 7.68 11.72
C THR A 87 16.13 8.48 12.93
N GLY A 88 15.24 9.17 13.63
CA GLY A 88 15.60 10.19 14.61
C GLY A 88 16.25 11.44 14.00
N MET A 89 16.15 11.62 12.68
CA MET A 89 16.72 12.77 11.96
C MET A 89 15.62 13.73 11.50
N ASP A 90 15.99 14.99 11.33
CA ASP A 90 15.15 15.97 10.61
C ASP A 90 15.20 15.74 9.08
N PRO A 91 14.34 16.44 8.30
CA PRO A 91 14.27 16.26 6.84
C PRO A 91 15.59 16.40 6.10
N ASP A 92 16.50 17.25 6.58
CA ASP A 92 17.84 17.39 6.02
C ASP A 92 18.71 16.14 6.19
N GLY A 93 18.49 15.36 7.25
CA GLY A 93 19.23 14.12 7.51
C GLY A 93 18.70 12.94 6.70
N HIS A 94 17.38 12.73 6.69
CA HIS A 94 16.77 11.60 5.96
C HIS A 94 16.45 11.90 4.49
N GLY A 95 16.43 13.17 4.08
CA GLY A 95 16.29 13.61 2.69
C GLY A 95 14.88 13.46 2.12
N ILE A 96 13.85 13.37 2.97
CA ILE A 96 12.44 13.29 2.54
C ILE A 96 11.76 14.59 2.94
N TYR A 97 11.25 15.34 1.96
CA TYR A 97 10.67 16.67 2.18
C TYR A 97 9.19 16.76 1.82
N ASP A 98 8.67 15.81 1.05
CA ASP A 98 7.30 15.75 0.56
C ASP A 98 6.99 14.31 0.10
N PHE A 99 5.81 14.02 -0.44
CA PHE A 99 5.49 12.80 -1.22
C PHE A 99 6.24 12.73 -2.56
N VAL A 100 6.63 13.89 -3.11
CA VAL A 100 7.35 13.97 -4.39
C VAL A 100 8.60 14.83 -4.28
N HIS A 101 9.64 14.46 -5.04
CA HIS A 101 10.77 15.32 -5.34
C HIS A 101 10.69 15.83 -6.76
N ARG A 102 11.38 16.94 -7.04
CA ARG A 102 11.50 17.51 -8.39
C ARG A 102 12.83 17.14 -9.00
N ASP A 103 12.84 16.64 -10.23
CA ASP A 103 14.08 16.49 -10.97
C ASP A 103 14.64 17.89 -11.33
N PRO A 104 15.89 18.22 -10.96
CA PRO A 104 16.45 19.55 -11.20
C PRO A 104 16.63 19.88 -12.67
N LYS A 105 16.75 18.88 -13.56
CA LYS A 105 16.95 19.04 -15.00
C LYS A 105 15.64 19.09 -15.77
N THR A 106 14.70 18.19 -15.47
CA THR A 106 13.44 18.07 -16.23
C THR A 106 12.28 18.78 -15.57
N TYR A 107 12.42 19.19 -14.30
CA TYR A 107 11.35 19.76 -13.46
C TYR A 107 10.16 18.83 -13.21
N LEU A 108 10.21 17.58 -13.68
CA LEU A 108 9.14 16.62 -13.46
C LEU A 108 9.16 16.08 -12.02
N PRO A 109 7.99 15.87 -11.41
CA PRO A 109 7.91 15.23 -10.11
C PRO A 109 8.21 13.73 -10.22
N PHE A 110 8.86 13.19 -9.21
CA PHE A 110 9.03 11.75 -8.99
C PHE A 110 8.80 11.43 -7.51
N SER A 111 8.53 10.17 -7.17
CA SER A 111 8.32 9.77 -5.78
C SER A 111 9.53 10.14 -4.92
N SER A 112 9.30 10.79 -3.77
CA SER A 112 10.37 11.09 -2.82
C SER A 112 10.87 9.87 -2.06
N MET A 113 10.06 8.80 -1.99
CA MET A 113 10.27 7.66 -1.10
C MET A 113 11.09 6.56 -1.76
N SER A 114 10.84 6.28 -3.04
CA SER A 114 11.53 5.21 -3.77
C SER A 114 11.72 5.53 -5.24
N LYS A 115 12.69 4.86 -5.85
CA LYS A 115 12.95 4.90 -7.29
C LYS A 115 13.18 3.49 -7.83
N THR A 116 12.55 3.19 -8.95
CA THR A 116 12.83 1.97 -9.73
C THR A 116 13.89 2.28 -10.78
N GLU A 117 14.96 1.49 -10.79
CA GLU A 117 16.01 1.53 -11.82
C GLU A 117 15.90 0.30 -12.71
N GLU A 118 15.85 0.55 -14.02
CA GLU A 118 15.84 -0.51 -15.02
C GLU A 118 17.20 -1.24 -15.11
N PRO A 119 17.20 -2.48 -15.64
CA PRO A 119 18.41 -3.20 -16.02
C PRO A 119 19.38 -2.35 -16.85
N ARG A 120 20.65 -2.25 -16.40
CA ARG A 120 21.70 -1.50 -17.11
C ARG A 120 22.14 -2.17 -18.41
N HIS A 121 22.08 -3.49 -18.48
CA HIS A 121 22.51 -4.26 -19.64
C HIS A 121 21.30 -5.00 -20.22
N THR A 122 20.99 -4.73 -21.49
CA THR A 122 19.90 -5.36 -22.22
C THR A 122 20.39 -5.84 -23.58
N LEU A 123 19.84 -6.96 -24.06
CA LEU A 123 20.01 -7.46 -25.41
C LEU A 123 18.74 -7.14 -26.22
N SER A 124 18.89 -6.46 -27.35
CA SER A 124 17.77 -6.17 -28.24
C SER A 124 17.53 -7.34 -29.20
N LEU A 125 16.32 -7.89 -29.22
CA LEU A 125 15.87 -8.87 -30.22
C LEU A 125 14.46 -8.49 -30.70
N GLY A 126 14.37 -8.04 -31.96
CA GLY A 126 13.12 -7.54 -32.54
C GLY A 126 12.56 -6.33 -31.75
N PRO A 127 11.27 -6.34 -31.36
CA PRO A 127 10.68 -5.26 -30.57
C PRO A 127 11.01 -5.35 -29.06
N TYR A 128 11.69 -6.41 -28.63
CA TYR A 128 11.92 -6.70 -27.22
C TYR A 128 13.35 -6.38 -26.77
N LEU A 129 13.47 -6.07 -25.47
CA LEU A 129 14.67 -5.82 -24.70
C LEU A 129 14.77 -6.92 -23.63
N PHE A 130 15.78 -7.78 -23.74
CA PHE A 130 16.00 -8.87 -22.80
C PHE A 130 17.04 -8.43 -21.75
N PRO A 131 16.67 -8.33 -20.47
CA PRO A 131 17.58 -7.85 -19.44
C PRO A 131 18.65 -8.90 -19.13
N LEU A 132 19.92 -8.48 -19.17
CA LEU A 132 21.10 -9.25 -18.78
C LEU A 132 21.53 -8.95 -17.33
N SER A 133 20.87 -7.98 -16.70
CA SER A 133 21.05 -7.58 -15.30
C SER A 133 19.69 -7.41 -14.63
N LYS A 134 19.62 -7.50 -13.30
CA LYS A 134 18.37 -7.21 -12.56
C LYS A 134 18.13 -5.70 -12.50
N GLY A 135 16.86 -5.31 -12.58
CA GLY A 135 16.42 -3.99 -12.11
C GLY A 135 16.43 -3.95 -10.59
N GLN A 136 16.37 -2.76 -10.01
CA GLN A 136 16.39 -2.57 -8.57
C GLN A 136 15.43 -1.47 -8.13
N VAL A 137 14.79 -1.66 -6.99
CA VAL A 137 14.03 -0.59 -6.31
C VAL A 137 14.90 -0.06 -5.20
N ILE A 138 15.07 1.26 -5.14
CA ILE A 138 15.94 1.94 -4.17
C ILE A 138 15.06 2.82 -3.29
N ALA A 139 15.19 2.65 -1.97
CA ALA A 139 14.63 3.59 -1.00
C ALA A 139 15.46 4.88 -1.01
N LEU A 140 14.81 6.03 -1.15
CA LEU A 140 15.46 7.34 -1.19
C LEU A 140 15.64 7.94 0.22
N ARG A 141 14.93 7.40 1.22
CA ARG A 141 15.11 7.74 2.63
C ARG A 141 16.51 7.35 3.10
N ARG A 142 17.26 8.33 3.60
CA ARG A 142 18.58 8.15 4.22
C ARG A 142 18.45 7.88 5.72
N GLY A 143 19.58 7.56 6.35
CA GLY A 143 19.63 7.30 7.79
C GLY A 143 19.30 5.86 8.16
N LYS A 144 19.87 5.41 9.28
CA LYS A 144 19.66 4.07 9.82
C LYS A 144 18.30 4.03 10.51
N ALA A 145 17.46 3.07 10.13
CA ALA A 145 16.19 2.87 10.79
C ALA A 145 16.42 2.30 12.20
N PHE A 146 15.65 2.74 13.20
CA PHE A 146 15.86 2.30 14.58
C PHE A 146 15.71 0.77 14.75
N TRP A 147 14.84 0.12 13.97
CA TRP A 147 14.72 -1.35 14.00
C TRP A 147 15.91 -2.08 13.38
N GLN A 148 16.72 -1.44 12.52
CA GLN A 148 18.01 -2.01 12.10
C GLN A 148 18.99 -2.08 13.26
N ILE A 149 18.88 -1.15 14.23
CA ILE A 149 19.67 -1.19 15.46
C ILE A 149 19.20 -2.38 16.30
N LEU A 150 17.89 -2.53 16.51
CA LEU A 150 17.31 -3.67 17.23
C LEU A 150 17.71 -5.02 16.61
N ALA A 151 17.57 -5.16 15.30
CA ALA A 151 17.95 -6.37 14.58
C ALA A 151 19.45 -6.68 14.71
N ALA A 152 20.33 -5.67 14.67
CA ALA A 152 21.77 -5.85 14.88
C ALA A 152 22.12 -6.33 16.30
N HIS A 153 21.24 -6.10 17.28
CA HIS A 153 21.34 -6.60 18.64
C HIS A 153 20.54 -7.90 18.87
N ASN A 154 20.11 -8.59 17.80
CA ASN A 154 19.32 -9.82 17.84
C ASN A 154 17.97 -9.67 18.54
N ILE A 155 17.38 -8.47 18.51
CA ILE A 155 16.01 -8.23 18.97
C ILE A 155 15.08 -8.47 17.79
N PRO A 156 14.12 -9.42 17.87
CA PRO A 156 13.15 -9.64 16.80
C PRO A 156 12.31 -8.40 16.56
N VAL A 157 12.10 -8.06 15.28
CA VAL A 157 11.26 -6.93 14.88
C VAL A 157 10.31 -7.35 13.76
N THR A 158 9.07 -6.89 13.86
CA THR A 158 8.03 -7.05 12.84
C THR A 158 7.44 -5.68 12.51
N MET A 159 7.58 -5.23 11.27
CA MET A 159 7.12 -3.92 10.80
C MET A 159 5.99 -4.09 9.78
N ILE A 160 4.76 -3.85 10.18
CA ILE A 160 3.59 -4.02 9.32
C ILE A 160 3.17 -2.66 8.77
N ARG A 161 3.33 -2.50 7.45
CA ARG A 161 2.96 -1.31 6.69
C ARG A 161 3.65 -0.02 7.17
N MET A 162 4.88 -0.11 7.68
CA MET A 162 5.67 1.07 8.03
C MET A 162 5.76 2.04 6.83
N PRO A 163 5.28 3.28 6.98
CA PRO A 163 5.44 4.30 5.94
C PRO A 163 6.90 4.50 5.56
N THR A 164 7.17 4.89 4.31
CA THR A 164 8.52 5.15 3.79
C THR A 164 9.53 3.99 3.94
N ASN A 165 9.01 2.75 3.99
CA ASN A 165 9.78 1.51 4.04
C ASN A 165 9.55 0.64 2.78
N TYR A 166 9.53 1.26 1.60
CA TYR A 166 9.49 0.57 0.31
C TYR A 166 10.78 0.84 -0.50
N PRO A 167 11.54 -0.20 -0.90
CA PRO A 167 11.37 -1.59 -0.49
C PRO A 167 11.68 -1.78 1.01
N PRO A 168 11.08 -2.80 1.67
CA PRO A 168 11.37 -3.08 3.07
C PRO A 168 12.83 -3.44 3.31
N LEU A 169 13.38 -2.96 4.43
CA LEU A 169 14.71 -3.34 4.88
C LEU A 169 14.76 -4.81 5.34
N GLU A 170 15.83 -5.53 4.97
CA GLU A 170 16.15 -6.88 5.46
C GLU A 170 16.69 -6.82 6.89
N ALA A 171 15.82 -6.43 7.83
CA ALA A 171 16.14 -6.25 9.23
C ALA A 171 14.96 -6.71 10.09
N GLY A 172 14.55 -7.97 9.93
CA GLY A 172 13.38 -8.57 10.57
C GLY A 172 12.27 -8.89 9.57
N LYS A 173 11.05 -9.08 10.08
CA LYS A 173 9.86 -9.27 9.25
C LYS A 173 9.25 -7.92 8.91
N ALA A 174 8.88 -7.67 7.66
CA ALA A 174 8.29 -6.41 7.24
C ALA A 174 7.36 -6.55 6.03
N ILE A 175 6.27 -5.78 6.06
CA ILE A 175 5.41 -5.51 4.90
C ILE A 175 5.51 -4.02 4.59
N ALA A 176 5.70 -3.69 3.32
CA ALA A 176 5.84 -2.32 2.86
C ALA A 176 4.56 -1.50 3.12
N GLY A 177 4.74 -0.23 3.51
CA GLY A 177 3.66 0.71 3.77
C GLY A 177 3.51 1.77 2.68
N MET A 178 3.15 2.97 3.12
CA MET A 178 3.12 4.18 2.29
C MET A 178 4.41 4.31 1.45
N GLY A 179 4.24 4.60 0.16
CA GLY A 179 5.32 4.63 -0.84
C GLY A 179 5.38 3.38 -1.72
N THR A 180 4.67 2.30 -1.37
CA THR A 180 4.47 1.14 -2.25
C THR A 180 3.55 1.52 -3.41
N PRO A 181 4.00 1.41 -4.67
CA PRO A 181 3.18 1.77 -5.82
C PRO A 181 2.13 0.70 -6.13
N ASP A 182 1.17 1.04 -6.99
CA ASP A 182 0.41 0.03 -7.74
C ASP A 182 1.32 -0.67 -8.78
N LEU A 183 0.82 -1.71 -9.44
CA LEU A 183 1.59 -2.47 -10.43
C LEU A 183 1.99 -1.61 -11.63
N ARG A 184 1.34 -0.46 -11.85
CA ARG A 184 1.69 0.51 -12.90
C ARG A 184 2.83 1.44 -12.50
N GLY A 185 3.25 1.43 -11.24
CA GLY A 185 4.26 2.33 -10.69
C GLY A 185 3.69 3.67 -10.20
N THR A 186 2.36 3.80 -10.08
CA THR A 186 1.69 5.03 -9.62
C THR A 186 1.30 4.93 -8.14
N PHE A 187 0.81 6.01 -7.54
CA PHE A 187 0.27 6.01 -6.18
C PHE A 187 -1.10 5.31 -6.05
N GLY A 188 -1.64 4.79 -7.15
CA GLY A 188 -2.95 4.16 -7.22
C GLY A 188 -3.84 4.85 -8.25
N THR A 189 -3.78 4.39 -9.50
CA THR A 189 -4.62 4.96 -10.57
C THR A 189 -5.87 4.12 -10.76
N PHE A 190 -7.04 4.65 -10.37
CA PHE A 190 -8.31 3.97 -10.59
C PHE A 190 -8.77 4.04 -12.04
N THR A 191 -9.73 3.18 -12.42
CA THR A 191 -10.46 3.32 -13.68
C THR A 191 -11.96 3.18 -13.46
N PHE A 192 -12.72 4.14 -13.97
CA PHE A 192 -14.18 4.11 -14.02
C PHE A 192 -14.63 3.87 -15.46
N TYR A 193 -15.53 2.92 -15.67
CA TYR A 193 -16.08 2.55 -16.97
C TYR A 193 -17.55 2.92 -17.02
N THR A 194 -17.98 3.54 -18.12
CA THR A 194 -19.40 3.86 -18.30
C THR A 194 -19.83 3.81 -19.76
N ASP A 195 -21.11 3.52 -20.01
CA ASP A 195 -21.75 3.63 -21.31
C ASP A 195 -22.50 4.95 -21.53
N ASP A 196 -22.41 5.89 -20.59
CA ASP A 196 -23.12 7.18 -20.68
C ASP A 196 -22.79 7.92 -22.00
N PRO A 197 -23.80 8.24 -22.83
CA PRO A 197 -23.58 8.91 -24.11
C PRO A 197 -22.97 10.31 -23.95
N GLU A 198 -23.18 11.00 -22.83
CA GLU A 198 -22.66 12.33 -22.56
C GLU A 198 -21.21 12.33 -22.03
N GLU A 199 -20.75 11.19 -21.50
CA GLU A 199 -19.39 11.08 -20.97
C GLU A 199 -18.35 10.83 -22.06
N ILE A 200 -17.14 11.35 -21.84
CA ILE A 200 -15.97 11.18 -22.70
C ILE A 200 -14.81 10.50 -21.95
N SER A 201 -14.08 9.65 -22.68
CA SER A 201 -12.87 9.03 -22.15
C SER A 201 -11.80 10.10 -21.90
N ARG A 202 -11.32 10.19 -20.66
CA ARG A 202 -10.30 11.17 -20.25
C ARG A 202 -9.52 10.68 -19.02
N ASN A 203 -8.33 11.24 -18.86
CA ASN A 203 -7.61 11.15 -17.61
C ASN A 203 -8.15 12.19 -16.62
N VAL A 204 -8.19 11.82 -15.35
CA VAL A 204 -8.56 12.71 -14.24
C VAL A 204 -7.48 12.63 -13.17
N SER A 205 -7.48 13.55 -12.20
CA SER A 205 -6.53 13.45 -11.10
C SER A 205 -6.75 12.15 -10.32
N GLY A 206 -5.71 11.34 -10.18
CA GLY A 206 -5.73 10.05 -9.49
C GLY A 206 -6.39 8.88 -10.25
N GLY A 207 -6.84 9.08 -11.50
CA GLY A 207 -7.55 8.02 -12.20
C GLY A 207 -7.87 8.33 -13.66
N ARG A 208 -8.81 7.57 -14.20
CA ARG A 208 -9.35 7.78 -15.55
C ARG A 208 -10.80 7.36 -15.60
N ILE A 209 -11.53 7.96 -16.53
CA ILE A 209 -12.86 7.50 -16.89
C ILE A 209 -12.86 7.13 -18.36
N VAL A 210 -13.44 5.98 -18.64
CA VAL A 210 -13.35 5.27 -19.92
C VAL A 210 -14.76 4.95 -20.39
N LYS A 211 -15.14 5.54 -21.51
CA LYS A 211 -16.37 5.19 -22.18
C LYS A 211 -16.24 3.80 -22.80
N VAL A 212 -17.22 2.94 -22.56
CA VAL A 212 -17.25 1.57 -23.09
C VAL A 212 -18.58 1.30 -23.79
N PRO A 213 -18.56 0.61 -24.95
CA PRO A 213 -19.79 0.21 -25.60
C PRO A 213 -20.36 -1.05 -24.95
N MET A 214 -21.68 -1.08 -24.81
CA MET A 214 -22.45 -2.27 -24.42
C MET A 214 -23.02 -2.95 -25.67
N PHE A 215 -22.73 -4.24 -25.84
CA PHE A 215 -23.29 -5.07 -26.92
C PHE A 215 -23.98 -6.30 -26.34
N GLN A 216 -25.30 -6.43 -26.53
CA GLN A 216 -26.09 -7.57 -26.01
C GLN A 216 -25.86 -7.83 -24.50
N ASN A 217 -25.87 -6.77 -23.70
CA ASN A 217 -25.59 -6.79 -22.25
C ASN A 217 -24.16 -7.23 -21.88
N ARG A 218 -23.22 -7.17 -22.81
CA ARG A 218 -21.81 -7.46 -22.57
C ARG A 218 -20.93 -6.25 -22.83
N ALA A 219 -19.96 -6.02 -21.95
CA ALA A 219 -18.82 -5.12 -22.16
C ALA A 219 -17.49 -5.87 -22.03
N VAL A 220 -16.47 -5.38 -22.73
CA VAL A 220 -15.07 -5.81 -22.55
C VAL A 220 -14.26 -4.60 -22.11
N LEU A 221 -13.83 -4.60 -20.85
CA LEU A 221 -13.12 -3.51 -20.22
C LEU A 221 -11.61 -3.77 -20.32
N GLN A 222 -10.84 -2.77 -20.76
CA GLN A 222 -9.38 -2.88 -20.83
C GLN A 222 -8.76 -2.49 -19.49
N VAL A 223 -8.35 -3.49 -18.70
CA VAL A 223 -7.61 -3.26 -17.47
C VAL A 223 -6.14 -3.06 -17.82
N GLU A 224 -5.61 -1.87 -17.51
CA GLU A 224 -4.20 -1.55 -17.76
C GLU A 224 -3.32 -2.06 -16.60
N GLY A 225 -2.27 -2.78 -16.96
CA GLY A 225 -1.24 -3.27 -16.05
C GLY A 225 0.08 -2.50 -16.20
N PRO A 226 1.22 -3.11 -15.87
CA PRO A 226 2.50 -2.44 -15.82
C PRO A 226 2.94 -1.90 -17.18
N VAL A 227 3.73 -0.82 -17.13
CA VAL A 227 4.58 -0.38 -18.25
C VAL A 227 5.53 -1.53 -18.62
N ASN A 228 5.54 -1.95 -19.88
CA ASN A 228 6.35 -3.10 -20.30
C ASN A 228 7.79 -2.68 -20.60
N SER A 229 8.67 -2.79 -19.61
CA SER A 229 10.10 -2.51 -19.73
C SER A 229 10.85 -3.48 -20.67
N LEU A 230 10.25 -4.63 -21.01
CA LEU A 230 10.80 -5.55 -21.99
C LEU A 230 10.53 -5.11 -23.43
N ARG A 231 9.79 -4.03 -23.67
CA ARG A 231 9.53 -3.49 -25.02
C ARG A 231 10.27 -2.19 -25.26
N LYS A 232 10.77 -2.00 -26.48
CA LYS A 232 11.43 -0.75 -26.91
C LYS A 232 10.52 0.47 -26.89
N ASP A 233 9.21 0.29 -27.04
CA ASP A 233 8.21 1.35 -27.03
C ASP A 233 7.62 1.63 -25.65
N HIS A 234 8.01 0.85 -24.63
CA HIS A 234 7.50 0.91 -23.26
C HIS A 234 5.97 0.94 -23.15
N ARG A 235 5.24 0.35 -24.11
CA ARG A 235 3.79 0.32 -24.07
C ARG A 235 3.31 -0.49 -22.86
N SER A 236 2.34 0.04 -22.10
CA SER A 236 1.71 -0.72 -21.01
C SER A 236 1.07 -2.01 -21.52
N SER A 237 1.16 -3.07 -20.71
CA SER A 237 0.37 -4.29 -20.93
C SER A 237 -1.07 -4.07 -20.48
N SER A 238 -2.02 -4.73 -21.14
CA SER A 238 -3.43 -4.74 -20.71
C SER A 238 -4.05 -6.12 -20.88
N VAL A 239 -5.18 -6.34 -20.22
CA VAL A 239 -5.99 -7.55 -20.33
C VAL A 239 -7.47 -7.18 -20.35
N GLY A 240 -8.27 -7.94 -21.09
CA GLY A 240 -9.71 -7.73 -21.18
C GLY A 240 -10.45 -8.37 -20.00
N LEU A 241 -11.16 -7.56 -19.23
CA LEU A 241 -12.19 -8.01 -18.29
C LEU A 241 -13.53 -8.08 -19.04
N THR A 242 -14.06 -9.29 -19.22
CA THR A 242 -15.40 -9.48 -19.79
C THR A 242 -16.44 -9.31 -18.69
N VAL A 243 -17.43 -8.47 -18.95
CA VAL A 243 -18.55 -8.21 -18.04
C VAL A 243 -19.84 -8.57 -18.76
N ASP A 244 -20.53 -9.60 -18.27
CA ASP A 244 -21.86 -9.99 -18.74
C ASP A 244 -22.89 -9.51 -17.73
N VAL A 245 -23.68 -8.51 -18.09
CA VAL A 245 -24.76 -7.95 -17.26
C VAL A 245 -26.02 -8.78 -17.48
N ASP A 246 -26.68 -9.19 -16.40
CA ASP A 246 -27.96 -9.86 -16.48
C ASP A 246 -29.03 -8.87 -16.99
N PRO A 247 -29.84 -9.21 -18.00
CA PRO A 247 -30.84 -8.29 -18.56
C PRO A 247 -32.02 -7.96 -17.63
N HIS A 248 -32.27 -8.77 -16.60
CA HIS A 248 -33.43 -8.63 -15.72
C HIS A 248 -33.03 -8.30 -14.29
N ASP A 249 -31.98 -8.94 -13.79
CA ASP A 249 -31.48 -8.73 -12.44
C ASP A 249 -30.31 -7.72 -12.43
N PRO A 250 -30.17 -6.89 -11.38
CA PRO A 250 -29.04 -5.98 -11.23
C PRO A 250 -27.80 -6.76 -10.77
N ALA A 251 -27.33 -7.68 -11.60
CA ALA A 251 -26.16 -8.53 -11.36
C ALA A 251 -25.31 -8.68 -12.62
N ALA A 252 -24.01 -8.90 -12.45
CA ALA A 252 -23.09 -9.12 -13.55
C ALA A 252 -22.08 -10.22 -13.24
N ARG A 253 -21.73 -10.99 -14.27
CA ARG A 253 -20.62 -11.94 -14.26
C ARG A 253 -19.36 -11.25 -14.76
N LEU A 254 -18.30 -11.33 -13.97
CA LEU A 254 -16.97 -10.80 -14.25
C LEU A 254 -16.05 -11.96 -14.61
N ALA A 255 -15.38 -11.90 -15.76
CA ALA A 255 -14.42 -12.92 -16.20
C ALA A 255 -13.12 -12.29 -16.73
N ILE A 256 -11.99 -12.67 -16.14
CA ILE A 256 -10.65 -12.19 -16.51
C ILE A 256 -9.61 -13.30 -16.29
N GLY A 257 -9.01 -13.79 -17.38
CA GLY A 257 -8.18 -15.00 -17.31
C GLY A 257 -8.97 -16.15 -16.67
N ASP A 258 -8.39 -16.75 -15.63
CA ASP A 258 -9.03 -17.82 -14.84
C ASP A 258 -9.89 -17.29 -13.68
N SER A 259 -9.90 -15.98 -13.43
CA SER A 259 -10.70 -15.37 -12.37
C SER A 259 -12.14 -15.17 -12.82
N LEU A 260 -13.09 -15.64 -12.01
CA LEU A 260 -14.53 -15.47 -12.19
C LEU A 260 -15.16 -14.90 -10.92
N ALA A 261 -16.06 -13.92 -11.06
CA ALA A 261 -16.90 -13.45 -9.97
C ALA A 261 -18.31 -13.11 -10.45
N ILE A 262 -19.26 -13.09 -9.52
CA ILE A 262 -20.60 -12.52 -9.70
C ILE A 262 -20.72 -11.39 -8.70
N VAL A 263 -21.19 -10.24 -9.16
CA VAL A 263 -21.42 -9.05 -8.34
C VAL A 263 -22.82 -8.53 -8.57
N ARG A 264 -23.51 -8.09 -7.52
CA ARG A 264 -24.74 -7.29 -7.65
C ARG A 264 -24.41 -5.82 -7.73
N GLN A 265 -25.34 -5.03 -8.24
CA GLN A 265 -25.24 -3.58 -8.19
C GLN A 265 -25.06 -3.11 -6.73
N GLY A 266 -24.10 -2.22 -6.49
CA GLY A 266 -23.71 -1.75 -5.17
C GLY A 266 -22.77 -2.69 -4.41
N GLU A 267 -22.31 -3.79 -5.01
CA GLU A 267 -21.36 -4.72 -4.38
C GLU A 267 -19.95 -4.61 -4.97
N TRP A 268 -18.98 -4.88 -4.09
CA TRP A 268 -17.59 -5.10 -4.45
C TRP A 268 -17.33 -6.58 -4.71
N SER A 269 -16.54 -6.88 -5.74
CA SER A 269 -15.98 -8.22 -5.91
C SER A 269 -14.96 -8.54 -4.80
N GLY A 270 -14.67 -9.84 -4.64
CA GLY A 270 -13.39 -10.26 -4.08
C GLY A 270 -12.21 -9.83 -4.95
N TRP A 271 -11.00 -10.22 -4.56
CA TRP A 271 -9.81 -9.98 -5.37
C TRP A 271 -9.86 -10.81 -6.66
N LEU A 272 -9.80 -10.14 -7.81
CA LEU A 272 -9.63 -10.76 -9.12
C LEU A 272 -8.16 -10.71 -9.48
N ARG A 273 -7.58 -11.86 -9.85
CA ARG A 273 -6.19 -11.97 -10.29
C ARG A 273 -6.12 -11.89 -11.81
N ALA A 274 -5.12 -11.17 -12.31
CA ALA A 274 -4.88 -10.96 -13.72
C ALA A 274 -3.41 -11.14 -14.09
N GLU A 275 -3.17 -11.78 -15.23
CA GLU A 275 -1.85 -11.90 -15.83
C GLU A 275 -1.72 -10.96 -17.02
N PHE A 276 -0.78 -10.03 -16.92
CA PHE A 276 -0.51 -9.01 -17.94
C PHE A 276 0.65 -9.49 -18.83
N PRO A 277 0.41 -9.84 -20.10
CA PRO A 277 1.45 -10.40 -20.96
C PRO A 277 2.56 -9.38 -21.27
N LEU A 278 3.78 -9.66 -20.81
CA LEU A 278 4.96 -8.87 -21.14
C LEU A 278 5.60 -9.35 -22.45
N ILE A 279 5.69 -10.66 -22.62
CA ILE A 279 6.04 -11.32 -23.88
C ILE A 279 4.98 -12.40 -24.12
N PRO A 280 4.15 -12.30 -25.16
CA PRO A 280 3.07 -13.25 -25.41
C PRO A 280 3.55 -14.70 -25.38
N GLY A 281 2.97 -15.51 -24.49
CA GLY A 281 3.28 -16.93 -24.31
C GLY A 281 4.59 -17.26 -23.58
N LEU A 282 5.37 -16.26 -23.15
CA LEU A 282 6.67 -16.48 -22.50
C LEU A 282 6.79 -15.83 -21.12
N ALA A 283 6.25 -14.62 -20.94
CA ALA A 283 6.35 -13.88 -19.69
C ALA A 283 5.11 -13.02 -19.45
N SER A 284 4.62 -13.01 -18.21
CA SER A 284 3.54 -12.16 -17.73
C SER A 284 3.94 -11.52 -16.40
N ALA A 285 3.32 -10.40 -16.08
CA ALA A 285 3.33 -9.81 -14.74
C ALA A 285 1.99 -10.10 -14.07
N THR A 286 2.01 -10.54 -12.81
CA THR A 286 0.78 -10.81 -12.06
C THR A 286 0.35 -9.61 -11.24
N GLY A 287 -0.94 -9.26 -11.30
CA GLY A 287 -1.57 -8.30 -10.41
C GLY A 287 -2.94 -8.75 -9.93
N MET A 288 -3.48 -8.03 -8.96
CA MET A 288 -4.85 -8.24 -8.49
C MET A 288 -5.58 -6.92 -8.28
N PHE A 289 -6.89 -6.91 -8.47
CA PHE A 289 -7.73 -5.73 -8.27
C PHE A 289 -9.13 -6.13 -7.86
N ARG A 290 -9.93 -5.16 -7.43
CA ARG A 290 -11.35 -5.34 -7.14
C ARG A 290 -12.20 -4.54 -8.12
N VAL A 291 -13.41 -5.02 -8.32
CA VAL A 291 -14.43 -4.39 -9.15
C VAL A 291 -15.58 -3.96 -8.25
N TYR A 292 -16.04 -2.72 -8.41
CA TYR A 292 -17.27 -2.22 -7.82
C TYR A 292 -18.32 -2.04 -8.91
N ALA A 293 -19.41 -2.79 -8.81
CA ALA A 293 -20.55 -2.70 -9.73
C ALA A 293 -21.47 -1.55 -9.30
N LYS A 294 -21.07 -0.31 -9.59
CA LYS A 294 -21.79 0.89 -9.14
C LYS A 294 -23.24 0.93 -9.66
N GLN A 295 -23.41 0.75 -10.96
CA GLN A 295 -24.71 0.70 -11.61
C GLN A 295 -24.67 -0.30 -12.78
N LEU A 296 -25.68 -1.16 -12.86
CA LEU A 296 -25.80 -2.15 -13.94
C LEU A 296 -27.00 -1.87 -14.85
N HIS A 297 -28.04 -1.20 -14.31
CA HIS A 297 -29.21 -0.74 -15.05
C HIS A 297 -29.69 0.64 -14.54
N PRO A 298 -30.34 1.46 -15.39
CA PRO A 298 -30.39 1.36 -16.85
C PRO A 298 -29.06 1.75 -17.53
N ARG A 299 -28.11 2.35 -16.80
CA ARG A 299 -26.77 2.66 -17.28
C ARG A 299 -25.74 1.69 -16.71
N PHE A 300 -24.70 1.45 -17.47
CA PHE A 300 -23.54 0.69 -17.05
C PHE A 300 -22.51 1.63 -16.42
N GLU A 301 -22.18 1.39 -15.15
CA GLU A 301 -21.16 2.11 -14.39
C GLU A 301 -20.38 1.10 -13.53
N LEU A 302 -19.10 0.94 -13.80
CA LEU A 302 -18.24 -0.02 -13.11
C LEU A 302 -16.91 0.63 -12.76
N TYR A 303 -16.47 0.46 -11.52
CA TYR A 303 -15.18 0.94 -11.07
C TYR A 303 -14.21 -0.24 -10.88
N THR A 304 -12.97 -0.10 -11.32
CA THR A 304 -11.86 -1.00 -10.94
C THR A 304 -10.89 -0.26 -10.04
N SER A 305 -10.52 -0.89 -8.92
CA SER A 305 -9.43 -0.40 -8.09
C SER A 305 -8.12 -0.37 -8.89
N PRO A 306 -7.12 0.40 -8.45
CA PRO A 306 -5.77 0.22 -8.96
C PRO A 306 -5.33 -1.24 -8.90
N VAL A 307 -4.50 -1.66 -9.86
CA VAL A 307 -3.96 -3.01 -9.91
C VAL A 307 -2.88 -3.14 -8.84
N ASN A 308 -3.19 -3.85 -7.76
CA ASN A 308 -2.27 -4.14 -6.68
C ASN A 308 -1.27 -5.23 -7.08
N ILE A 309 -0.12 -5.23 -6.41
CA ILE A 309 0.87 -6.30 -6.49
C ILE A 309 0.26 -7.51 -5.78
N ASP A 310 0.30 -8.69 -6.39
CA ASP A 310 -0.21 -9.91 -5.74
C ASP A 310 0.74 -10.31 -4.58
N PRO A 311 0.27 -10.36 -3.31
CA PRO A 311 1.14 -10.64 -2.18
C PRO A 311 1.63 -12.10 -2.15
N GLU A 312 0.92 -13.01 -2.82
CA GLU A 312 1.36 -14.39 -2.95
C GLU A 312 2.44 -14.56 -4.02
N VAL A 313 2.41 -13.78 -5.10
CA VAL A 313 3.42 -13.84 -6.17
C VAL A 313 3.86 -12.42 -6.54
N PRO A 314 4.60 -11.74 -5.65
CA PRO A 314 4.85 -10.32 -5.82
C PRO A 314 5.89 -10.05 -6.91
N GLU A 315 5.51 -9.24 -7.91
CA GLU A 315 6.40 -8.73 -8.97
C GLU A 315 7.40 -7.69 -8.44
N LEU A 316 7.10 -7.08 -7.29
CA LEU A 316 7.85 -6.01 -6.66
C LEU A 316 8.15 -6.34 -5.19
N PRO A 317 9.27 -5.83 -4.62
CA PRO A 317 9.71 -6.17 -3.26
C PRO A 317 8.84 -5.50 -2.18
N ILE A 318 7.67 -6.07 -1.91
CA ILE A 318 6.72 -5.56 -0.92
C ILE A 318 6.91 -6.14 0.49
N SER A 319 7.83 -7.09 0.67
CA SER A 319 8.09 -7.71 1.97
C SER A 319 9.55 -8.09 2.18
N ALA A 320 9.96 -8.13 3.45
CA ALA A 320 11.22 -8.68 3.92
C ALA A 320 10.95 -9.67 5.07
N PRO A 321 11.52 -10.89 5.07
CA PRO A 321 12.11 -11.54 3.90
C PRO A 321 11.10 -11.58 2.73
N SER A 322 11.58 -11.67 1.49
CA SER A 322 10.74 -11.63 0.27
C SER A 322 9.53 -12.58 0.23
N GLY A 323 9.55 -13.68 1.00
CA GLY A 323 8.44 -14.63 1.11
C GLY A 323 7.37 -14.26 2.15
N TYR A 324 7.57 -13.19 2.94
CA TYR A 324 6.72 -12.90 4.09
C TYR A 324 5.31 -12.43 3.70
N SER A 325 5.16 -11.66 2.61
CA SER A 325 3.83 -11.32 2.08
C SER A 325 3.02 -12.55 1.69
N ARG A 326 3.68 -13.57 1.12
CA ARG A 326 3.07 -14.84 0.72
C ARG A 326 2.65 -15.67 1.94
N GLU A 327 3.46 -15.69 2.98
CA GLU A 327 3.14 -16.34 4.27
C GLU A 327 1.83 -15.78 4.86
N ILE A 328 1.74 -14.45 4.92
CA ILE A 328 0.54 -13.76 5.41
C ILE A 328 -0.66 -14.05 4.51
N ALA A 329 -0.53 -13.83 3.20
CA ALA A 329 -1.64 -13.95 2.26
C ALA A 329 -2.24 -15.37 2.22
N ARG A 330 -1.42 -16.41 2.34
CA ARG A 330 -1.89 -17.81 2.45
C ARG A 330 -2.69 -18.08 3.73
N THR A 331 -2.47 -17.30 4.77
CA THR A 331 -3.15 -17.46 6.06
C THR A 331 -4.40 -16.58 6.15
N THR A 332 -4.32 -15.34 5.67
CA THR A 332 -5.38 -14.32 5.85
C THR A 332 -6.24 -14.10 4.60
N GLY A 333 -5.83 -14.65 3.46
CA GLY A 333 -6.25 -14.21 2.13
C GLY A 333 -5.47 -12.98 1.66
N PRO A 334 -5.62 -12.61 0.36
CA PRO A 334 -4.99 -11.43 -0.22
C PRO A 334 -5.50 -10.11 0.40
N PHE A 335 -4.64 -9.09 0.39
CA PHE A 335 -4.87 -7.79 1.01
C PHE A 335 -4.29 -6.64 0.16
N TYR A 336 -4.76 -5.41 0.36
CA TYR A 336 -4.21 -4.23 -0.31
C TYR A 336 -2.68 -4.09 -0.09
N THR A 337 -1.90 -4.07 -1.17
CA THR A 337 -0.44 -3.86 -1.11
C THR A 337 -0.06 -2.42 -1.40
N GLN A 338 -0.89 -1.68 -2.14
CA GLN A 338 -0.69 -0.26 -2.46
C GLN A 338 -0.57 0.58 -1.19
N GLY A 339 0.40 1.50 -1.15
CA GLY A 339 0.77 2.24 0.05
C GLY A 339 -0.32 3.14 0.63
N ILE A 340 -1.20 3.69 -0.21
CA ILE A 340 -2.36 4.51 0.19
C ILE A 340 -3.56 3.93 -0.56
N ALA A 341 -4.43 3.18 0.11
CA ALA A 341 -5.42 2.34 -0.58
C ALA A 341 -6.82 2.96 -0.64
N GLU A 342 -7.18 3.83 0.31
CA GLU A 342 -8.45 4.56 0.30
C GLU A 342 -8.51 5.51 -0.89
N ASP A 343 -9.49 5.33 -1.78
CA ASP A 343 -9.52 6.07 -3.04
C ASP A 343 -10.22 7.42 -2.90
N THR A 344 -9.52 8.34 -2.25
CA THR A 344 -9.96 9.74 -2.12
C THR A 344 -10.07 10.44 -3.47
N ALA A 345 -9.32 10.00 -4.49
CA ALA A 345 -9.37 10.58 -5.81
C ALA A 345 -10.71 10.26 -6.49
N ALA A 346 -11.18 9.02 -6.45
CA ALA A 346 -12.48 8.64 -7.01
C ALA A 346 -13.64 9.46 -6.40
N MET A 347 -13.60 9.74 -5.09
CA MET A 347 -14.60 10.60 -4.45
C MET A 347 -14.47 12.07 -4.89
N ARG A 348 -13.25 12.63 -4.96
CA ARG A 348 -13.02 14.00 -5.46
C ARG A 348 -13.44 14.20 -6.91
N GLN A 349 -13.32 13.16 -7.73
CA GLN A 349 -13.77 13.16 -9.13
C GLN A 349 -15.26 12.86 -9.30
N GLY A 350 -16.02 12.68 -8.21
CA GLY A 350 -17.45 12.41 -8.24
C GLY A 350 -17.84 10.99 -8.68
N VAL A 351 -16.86 10.09 -8.85
CA VAL A 351 -17.10 8.68 -9.17
C VAL A 351 -17.71 7.96 -7.96
N PHE A 352 -17.20 8.24 -6.77
CA PHE A 352 -17.78 7.74 -5.52
C PHE A 352 -18.70 8.76 -4.88
N SER A 353 -19.90 8.28 -4.50
CA SER A 353 -20.68 8.93 -3.45
C SER A 353 -19.99 8.75 -2.09
N LEU A 354 -20.46 9.47 -1.06
CA LEU A 354 -19.98 9.26 0.31
C LEU A 354 -20.15 7.80 0.76
N ALA A 355 -21.28 7.17 0.44
CA ALA A 355 -21.52 5.77 0.80
C ALA A 355 -20.56 4.82 0.09
N ASP A 356 -20.28 5.06 -1.20
CA ASP A 356 -19.31 4.26 -1.98
C ASP A 356 -17.91 4.35 -1.37
N TYR A 357 -17.48 5.57 -1.04
CA TYR A 357 -16.17 5.84 -0.43
C TYR A 357 -16.04 5.17 0.95
N LEU A 358 -17.05 5.33 1.82
CA LEU A 358 -17.04 4.70 3.15
C LEU A 358 -17.03 3.17 3.06
N ALA A 359 -17.74 2.59 2.08
CA ALA A 359 -17.69 1.14 1.84
C ALA A 359 -16.29 0.69 1.40
N GLN A 360 -15.65 1.44 0.51
CA GLN A 360 -14.28 1.14 0.06
C GLN A 360 -13.26 1.30 1.19
N SER A 361 -13.37 2.36 2.00
CA SER A 361 -12.48 2.57 3.15
C SER A 361 -12.61 1.45 4.19
N ARG A 362 -13.81 0.91 4.41
CA ARG A 362 -13.99 -0.27 5.29
C ARG A 362 -13.27 -1.51 4.76
N LEU A 363 -13.25 -1.74 3.44
CA LEU A 363 -12.49 -2.86 2.87
C LEU A 363 -10.98 -2.71 3.13
N VAL A 364 -10.46 -1.49 3.09
CA VAL A 364 -9.05 -1.21 3.43
C VAL A 364 -8.80 -1.47 4.90
N PHE A 365 -9.64 -0.91 5.79
CA PHE A 365 -9.51 -1.10 7.23
C PHE A 365 -9.62 -2.59 7.65
N GLU A 366 -10.51 -3.36 7.01
CA GLU A 366 -10.62 -4.80 7.24
C GLU A 366 -9.32 -5.54 6.90
N ASP A 367 -8.63 -5.14 5.82
CA ASP A 367 -7.34 -5.71 5.47
C ASP A 367 -6.24 -5.30 6.47
N GLU A 368 -6.20 -4.05 6.92
CA GLU A 368 -5.30 -3.60 8.00
C GLU A 368 -5.54 -4.37 9.31
N HIS A 369 -6.81 -4.61 9.65
CA HIS A 369 -7.19 -5.37 10.84
C HIS A 369 -6.82 -6.86 10.73
N LYS A 370 -6.94 -7.47 9.54
CA LYS A 370 -6.42 -8.82 9.28
C LYS A 370 -4.91 -8.90 9.52
N LEU A 371 -4.15 -7.91 9.02
CA LEU A 371 -2.71 -7.84 9.21
C LEU A 371 -2.34 -7.67 10.70
N LEU A 372 -3.09 -6.83 11.44
CA LEU A 372 -2.94 -6.69 12.88
C LEU A 372 -3.16 -8.04 13.59
N ARG A 373 -4.29 -8.71 13.35
CA ARG A 373 -4.63 -9.98 14.00
C ARG A 373 -3.62 -11.08 13.70
N TYR A 374 -3.19 -11.20 12.45
CA TYR A 374 -2.11 -12.10 12.07
C TYR A 374 -0.84 -11.82 12.87
N SER A 375 -0.47 -10.55 12.97
CA SER A 375 0.77 -10.13 13.63
C SER A 375 0.71 -10.39 15.13
N LEU A 376 -0.40 -10.08 15.79
CA LEU A 376 -0.61 -10.40 17.21
C LEU A 376 -0.53 -11.91 17.49
N ALA A 377 -1.18 -12.72 16.64
CA ALA A 377 -1.17 -14.18 16.78
C ALA A 377 0.24 -14.78 16.65
N ASN A 378 1.13 -14.11 15.92
CA ASN A 378 2.51 -14.55 15.66
C ASN A 378 3.58 -13.79 16.44
N PHE A 379 3.20 -12.79 17.24
CA PHE A 379 4.14 -12.00 18.04
C PHE A 379 4.48 -12.69 19.36
N ARG A 380 5.76 -12.82 19.68
CA ARG A 380 6.26 -13.54 20.87
C ARG A 380 7.14 -12.69 21.76
N GLU A 381 8.02 -11.88 21.16
CA GLU A 381 8.97 -11.03 21.87
C GLU A 381 9.53 -9.95 20.93
N GLY A 382 10.20 -8.94 21.48
CA GLY A 382 10.82 -7.86 20.70
C GLY A 382 9.84 -6.75 20.34
N LEU A 383 9.90 -6.26 19.11
CA LEU A 383 9.09 -5.13 18.62
C LEU A 383 8.09 -5.57 17.55
N LEU A 384 6.83 -5.19 17.73
CA LEU A 384 5.81 -5.18 16.68
C LEU A 384 5.38 -3.74 16.41
N PHE A 385 5.49 -3.30 15.16
CA PHE A 385 4.89 -2.05 14.69
C PHE A 385 3.77 -2.38 13.71
N VAL A 386 2.60 -1.75 13.87
CA VAL A 386 1.48 -1.83 12.94
C VAL A 386 0.97 -0.43 12.63
N TYR A 387 0.73 -0.16 11.36
CA TYR A 387 0.25 1.12 10.87
C TYR A 387 -1.21 1.06 10.38
N PHE A 388 -1.96 2.12 10.64
CA PHE A 388 -3.32 2.37 10.16
C PHE A 388 -3.37 3.67 9.36
N SER A 389 -3.78 3.62 8.08
CA SER A 389 -3.99 4.82 7.26
C SER A 389 -5.39 5.41 7.38
N SER A 390 -6.36 4.63 7.87
CA SER A 390 -7.78 4.97 7.67
C SER A 390 -8.20 6.30 8.29
N ILE A 391 -7.66 6.70 9.45
CA ILE A 391 -8.04 8.01 10.04
C ILE A 391 -7.56 9.18 9.17
N ASP A 392 -6.33 9.16 8.69
CA ASP A 392 -5.79 10.19 7.81
C ASP A 392 -6.61 10.32 6.51
N GLN A 393 -6.80 9.21 5.81
CA GLN A 393 -7.49 9.21 4.52
C GLN A 393 -8.96 9.63 4.66
N ASN A 394 -9.66 9.17 5.71
CA ASN A 394 -11.01 9.64 5.98
C ASN A 394 -11.04 11.11 6.42
N SER A 395 -10.07 11.58 7.19
CA SER A 395 -10.01 12.99 7.58
C SER A 395 -9.84 13.91 6.35
N HIS A 396 -9.07 13.50 5.36
CA HIS A 396 -8.95 14.24 4.08
C HIS A 396 -10.28 14.47 3.36
N MET A 397 -11.27 13.59 3.56
CA MET A 397 -12.58 13.68 2.89
C MET A 397 -13.69 14.20 3.81
N LEU A 398 -13.61 13.89 5.10
CA LEU A 398 -14.73 14.02 6.05
C LEU A 398 -14.52 15.14 7.07
N TRP A 399 -13.28 15.63 7.27
CA TRP A 399 -12.98 16.59 8.33
C TRP A 399 -13.85 17.84 8.25
N ALA A 400 -14.42 18.22 9.39
CA ALA A 400 -15.38 19.32 9.57
C ALA A 400 -16.70 19.24 8.75
N LYS A 401 -16.88 18.23 7.88
CA LYS A 401 -18.05 18.09 7.00
C LYS A 401 -18.95 16.91 7.38
N HIS A 402 -18.35 15.77 7.72
CA HIS A 402 -19.00 14.49 7.99
C HIS A 402 -18.48 13.92 9.32
N VAL A 403 -18.64 14.69 10.39
CA VAL A 403 -18.11 14.36 11.72
C VAL A 403 -18.65 13.02 12.26
N PRO A 404 -19.94 12.67 12.13
CA PRO A 404 -20.44 11.37 12.58
C PRO A 404 -19.74 10.19 11.89
N GLU A 405 -19.58 10.24 10.56
CA GLU A 405 -18.91 9.21 9.77
C GLU A 405 -17.41 9.14 10.07
N LEU A 406 -16.77 10.29 10.30
CA LEU A 406 -15.38 10.33 10.74
C LEU A 406 -15.22 9.69 12.13
N LEU A 407 -16.14 9.96 13.06
CA LEU A 407 -16.11 9.36 14.40
C LEU A 407 -16.26 7.83 14.35
N GLU A 408 -17.01 7.28 13.39
CA GLU A 408 -17.04 5.82 13.17
C GLU A 408 -15.67 5.26 12.76
N THR A 409 -14.89 6.01 11.98
CA THR A 409 -13.51 5.60 11.64
C THR A 409 -12.63 5.58 12.88
N TYR A 410 -12.75 6.59 13.76
CA TYR A 410 -12.04 6.61 15.03
C TYR A 410 -12.48 5.46 15.95
N ARG A 411 -13.77 5.12 15.99
CA ARG A 411 -14.30 3.96 16.75
C ARG A 411 -13.74 2.64 16.25
N ALA A 412 -13.59 2.49 14.94
CA ALA A 412 -13.01 1.28 14.34
C ALA A 412 -11.54 1.09 14.77
N VAL A 413 -10.73 2.15 14.70
CA VAL A 413 -9.34 2.12 15.19
C VAL A 413 -9.28 1.92 16.71
N ASP A 414 -10.16 2.56 17.49
CA ASP A 414 -10.26 2.34 18.95
C ASP A 414 -10.56 0.88 19.29
N ALA A 415 -11.45 0.23 18.55
CA ALA A 415 -11.73 -1.19 18.71
C ALA A 415 -10.51 -2.06 18.39
N ALA A 416 -9.74 -1.73 17.34
CA ALA A 416 -8.48 -2.42 17.03
C ALA A 416 -7.42 -2.24 18.14
N ILE A 417 -7.37 -1.07 18.78
CA ILE A 417 -6.55 -0.83 19.98
C ILE A 417 -7.04 -1.71 21.14
N GLY A 418 -8.36 -1.86 21.30
CA GLY A 418 -8.98 -2.79 22.24
C GLY A 418 -8.50 -4.23 22.06
N ASP A 419 -8.54 -4.74 20.82
CA ASP A 419 -8.06 -6.08 20.47
C ASP A 419 -6.59 -6.30 20.89
N VAL A 420 -5.74 -5.28 20.75
CA VAL A 420 -4.32 -5.33 21.14
C VAL A 420 -4.17 -5.38 22.66
N MET A 421 -4.91 -4.52 23.38
CA MET A 421 -4.89 -4.49 24.85
C MET A 421 -5.31 -5.83 25.47
N GLU A 422 -6.22 -6.54 24.80
CA GLU A 422 -6.71 -7.85 25.23
C GLU A 422 -5.76 -8.99 24.82
N SER A 423 -5.20 -8.95 23.61
CA SER A 423 -4.39 -10.04 23.08
C SER A 423 -2.93 -10.02 23.58
N ALA A 424 -2.41 -8.85 23.97
CA ALA A 424 -1.00 -8.65 24.28
C ALA A 424 -0.72 -8.25 25.73
N HIS A 425 -1.39 -8.90 26.69
CA HIS A 425 -1.16 -8.66 28.13
C HIS A 425 0.32 -8.69 28.52
N GLY A 426 0.81 -7.62 29.15
CA GLY A 426 2.21 -7.50 29.58
C GLY A 426 3.19 -7.06 28.49
N ALA A 427 2.71 -6.70 27.30
CA ALA A 427 3.47 -5.90 26.35
C ALA A 427 3.34 -4.40 26.69
N GLU A 428 4.40 -3.63 26.44
CA GLU A 428 4.33 -2.17 26.43
C GLU A 428 3.60 -1.75 25.15
N LEU A 429 2.49 -1.03 25.28
CA LEU A 429 1.68 -0.55 24.15
C LEU A 429 1.85 0.96 23.98
N ILE A 430 2.32 1.36 22.80
CA ILE A 430 2.42 2.75 22.38
C ILE A 430 1.44 2.97 21.24
N VAL A 431 0.55 3.95 21.37
CA VAL A 431 -0.27 4.46 20.27
C VAL A 431 0.23 5.86 19.95
N MET A 432 0.55 6.13 18.70
CA MET A 432 1.09 7.42 18.28
C MET A 432 0.52 7.88 16.94
N SER A 433 0.51 9.20 16.76
CA SER A 433 0.17 9.87 15.51
C SER A 433 1.35 10.71 15.04
N ASP A 434 1.52 10.81 13.74
CA ASP A 434 2.56 11.60 13.08
C ASP A 434 2.15 13.07 12.89
N HIS A 435 0.88 13.33 12.58
CA HIS A 435 0.26 14.66 12.56
C HIS A 435 -1.22 14.63 12.97
N GLY A 436 -1.91 15.76 12.80
CA GLY A 436 -3.35 15.91 13.03
C GLY A 436 -4.00 16.69 11.89
N PHE A 437 -5.25 17.09 12.08
CA PHE A 437 -6.05 17.78 11.06
C PHE A 437 -6.58 19.11 11.59
N THR A 438 -6.76 20.05 10.67
CA THR A 438 -7.37 21.34 10.97
C THR A 438 -8.10 21.88 9.75
N THR A 439 -8.94 22.90 9.96
CA THR A 439 -9.58 23.64 8.87
C THR A 439 -8.70 24.81 8.44
N PHE A 440 -8.68 25.10 7.15
CA PHE A 440 -8.10 26.33 6.62
C PHE A 440 -9.14 27.07 5.81
N ASP A 441 -9.25 28.39 6.00
CA ASP A 441 -10.19 29.24 5.26
C ASP A 441 -9.55 29.88 4.02
N ARG A 442 -8.23 29.74 3.87
CA ARG A 442 -7.45 30.38 2.80
C ARG A 442 -6.40 29.43 2.27
N ALA A 443 -6.30 29.35 0.94
CA ALA A 443 -5.19 28.75 0.22
C ALA A 443 -4.56 29.80 -0.70
N PHE A 444 -3.23 29.74 -0.85
CA PHE A 444 -2.50 30.62 -1.75
C PHE A 444 -1.73 29.80 -2.79
N ASN A 445 -2.24 29.80 -4.02
CA ASN A 445 -1.60 29.15 -5.15
C ASN A 445 -0.43 30.01 -5.68
N LEU A 446 0.74 29.88 -5.04
CA LEU A 446 1.94 30.68 -5.34
C LEU A 446 2.30 30.66 -6.83
N ASN A 447 2.33 29.50 -7.47
CA ASN A 447 2.69 29.40 -8.90
C ASN A 447 1.70 30.14 -9.81
N THR A 448 0.40 30.00 -9.55
CA THR A 448 -0.64 30.75 -10.26
C THR A 448 -0.48 32.25 -10.06
N TRP A 449 -0.20 32.70 -8.83
CA TRP A 449 0.01 34.11 -8.54
C TRP A 449 1.26 34.65 -9.23
N LEU A 450 2.39 33.93 -9.16
CA LEU A 450 3.64 34.33 -9.83
C LEU A 450 3.44 34.43 -11.34
N TRP A 451 2.76 33.47 -11.95
CA TRP A 451 2.46 33.48 -13.38
C TRP A 451 1.56 34.65 -13.77
N LYS A 452 0.44 34.85 -13.06
CA LYS A 452 -0.49 35.96 -13.31
C LYS A 452 0.15 37.35 -13.15
N ASN A 453 1.20 37.47 -12.34
CA ASN A 453 1.93 38.71 -12.15
C ASN A 453 3.22 38.82 -13.00
N GLY A 454 3.44 37.88 -13.93
CA GLY A 454 4.59 37.92 -14.84
C GLY A 454 5.94 37.54 -14.20
N TYR A 455 5.93 36.98 -12.99
CA TYR A 455 7.14 36.52 -12.29
C TYR A 455 7.51 35.06 -12.61
N LEU A 456 6.58 34.28 -13.18
CA LEU A 456 6.82 32.91 -13.64
C LEU A 456 6.55 32.81 -15.15
N ALA A 457 7.54 32.36 -15.91
CA ALA A 457 7.43 32.07 -17.33
C ALA A 457 7.40 30.55 -17.56
N LEU A 458 6.69 30.11 -18.60
CA LEU A 458 6.63 28.72 -19.03
C LEU A 458 7.37 28.55 -20.35
N ASP A 459 8.12 27.46 -20.48
CA ASP A 459 8.71 27.07 -21.76
C ASP A 459 7.59 26.55 -22.68
N GLY A 460 7.39 27.20 -23.83
CA GLY A 460 6.41 26.79 -24.86
C GLY A 460 5.34 27.81 -25.24
N GLY A 461 5.22 28.93 -24.51
CA GLY A 461 4.17 29.93 -24.74
C GLY A 461 2.77 29.44 -24.33
N PRO A 462 1.85 30.34 -23.95
CA PRO A 462 0.48 29.94 -23.61
C PRO A 462 -0.24 29.43 -24.88
N GLY A 463 -0.77 28.21 -24.84
CA GLY A 463 -1.90 27.87 -25.71
C GLY A 463 -3.07 28.77 -25.33
N GLU A 464 -3.82 29.26 -26.32
CA GLU A 464 -4.82 30.35 -26.14
C GLU A 464 -5.94 30.03 -25.12
N ASP A 465 -6.07 28.78 -24.65
CA ASP A 465 -7.11 28.33 -23.72
C ASP A 465 -6.61 27.69 -22.40
N ASP A 466 -5.30 27.60 -22.15
CA ASP A 466 -4.78 26.89 -20.96
C ASP A 466 -4.50 27.83 -19.79
N VAL A 467 -5.26 27.70 -18.70
CA VAL A 467 -4.77 28.12 -17.37
C VAL A 467 -3.76 27.05 -16.93
N PRO A 468 -2.44 27.34 -16.91
CA PRO A 468 -1.41 26.31 -16.73
C PRO A 468 -1.40 25.68 -15.33
N PHE A 469 -2.13 26.29 -14.39
CA PHE A 469 -2.32 25.79 -13.04
C PHE A 469 -3.82 25.73 -12.79
N PRO A 470 -4.42 24.54 -12.56
CA PRO A 470 -5.83 24.45 -12.24
C PRO A 470 -6.15 25.37 -11.05
N SER A 471 -7.24 26.11 -11.14
CA SER A 471 -7.81 26.81 -9.99
C SER A 471 -8.27 25.75 -8.99
N GLY A 472 -7.47 25.56 -7.94
CA GLY A 472 -7.81 24.71 -6.80
C GLY A 472 -9.00 25.21 -6.00
#